data_AF-A0A662VGR8-F1
#
_entry.id   AF-A0A662VGR8-F1
#
_cell.length_a   1.000
_cell.length_b   1.000
_cell.length_c   1.000
_cell.angle_alpha   90.00
_cell.angle_beta   90.00
_cell.angle_gamma   90.00
#
_symmetry.space_group_name_H-M   'P 1'
#
loop_
_entity.id
_entity.type
_entity.pdbx_description
1 polymer ?
#
loop_
_entity_poly.entity_id
_entity_poly.type
_entity_poly.pdbx_seq_one_letter_code
_entity_poly.pdbx_strand_id
1 'polypeptide(L)'
;MGEIKIYRVEGVMLISHDKYPTWQKFTKEVRALNEEQAKEYVYSVLGSNHKLRRKHIKILNIKEIDISEVRDRRIAGLATLKRFVKK
;
A
#
# COMPACT_ATOMS: atom_id res chain seq x y z
N MET A 1 -18.12 12.10 7.44
CA MET A 1 -17.21 11.65 6.36
C MET A 1 -15.80 11.73 6.91
N GLY A 2 -15.02 10.64 6.80
CA GLY A 2 -13.65 10.61 7.32
C GLY A 2 -12.68 11.39 6.43
N GLU A 3 -11.62 11.93 7.03
CA GLU A 3 -10.52 12.55 6.32
C GLU A 3 -9.66 11.48 5.63
N ILE A 4 -9.25 11.72 4.38
CA ILE A 4 -8.37 10.81 3.65
C ILE A 4 -6.93 11.12 4.03
N LYS A 5 -6.29 10.13 4.64
CA LYS A 5 -4.89 10.19 5.08
C LYS A 5 -4.01 9.32 4.19
N ILE A 6 -2.69 9.45 4.37
CA ILE A 6 -1.70 8.64 3.66
C ILE A 6 -1.04 7.71 4.67
N TYR A 7 -1.05 6.42 4.36
CA TYR A 7 -0.42 5.40 5.19
C TYR A 7 0.73 4.74 4.43
N ARG A 8 1.89 4.64 5.08
CA ARG A 8 3.00 3.81 4.64
C ARG A 8 2.89 2.45 5.33
N VAL A 9 2.68 1.42 4.54
CA VAL A 9 2.60 0.02 4.96
C VAL A 9 3.89 -0.68 4.58
N GLU A 10 4.59 -1.21 5.57
CA GLU A 10 5.86 -1.90 5.40
C GLU A 10 5.73 -3.34 5.87
N GLY A 11 6.36 -4.25 5.15
CA GLY A 11 6.28 -5.65 5.48
C GLY A 11 7.19 -6.51 4.64
N VAL A 12 6.95 -7.82 4.71
CA VAL A 12 7.59 -8.81 3.87
C VAL A 12 6.54 -9.65 3.16
N MET A 13 6.83 -9.99 1.90
CA MET A 13 6.00 -10.85 1.06
C MET A 13 6.81 -12.05 0.57
N LEU A 14 6.16 -13.20 0.48
CA LEU A 14 6.79 -14.44 0.03
C LEU A 14 6.68 -14.55 -1.50
N ILE A 15 7.78 -14.32 -2.20
CA ILE A 15 7.86 -14.44 -3.66
C ILE A 15 8.31 -15.86 -4.05
N SER A 16 7.89 -16.32 -5.23
CA SER A 16 8.25 -17.63 -5.79
C SER A 16 7.91 -18.81 -4.89
N HIS A 17 6.69 -18.81 -4.34
CA HIS A 17 6.23 -19.81 -3.36
C HIS A 17 6.29 -21.27 -3.85
N ASP A 18 6.36 -21.49 -5.17
CA ASP A 18 6.39 -22.84 -5.77
C ASP A 18 7.81 -23.39 -6.03
N LYS A 19 8.84 -22.54 -6.10
CA LYS A 19 10.21 -22.98 -6.47
C LYS A 19 11.21 -22.67 -5.36
N TYR A 20 11.41 -21.38 -5.10
CA TYR A 20 12.42 -20.88 -4.17
C TYR A 20 11.78 -19.79 -3.30
N PRO A 21 10.99 -20.19 -2.28
CA PRO A 21 10.24 -19.27 -1.45
C PRO A 21 11.18 -18.30 -0.74
N THR A 22 11.11 -17.02 -1.12
CA THR A 22 11.99 -15.98 -0.57
C THR A 22 11.16 -14.83 -0.03
N TRP A 23 11.37 -14.48 1.25
CA TRP A 23 10.76 -13.30 1.85
C TRP A 23 11.47 -12.04 1.34
N GLN A 24 10.71 -11.17 0.68
CA GLN A 24 11.19 -9.88 0.19
C GLN A 24 10.47 -8.75 0.90
N LYS A 25 11.21 -7.68 1.24
CA LYS A 25 10.61 -6.48 1.83
C LYS A 25 9.74 -5.77 0.80
N PHE A 26 8.61 -5.24 1.25
CA PHE A 26 7.79 -4.32 0.47
C PHE A 26 7.49 -3.07 1.29
N THR A 27 7.33 -1.96 0.58
CA THR A 27 6.81 -0.70 1.11
C THR A 27 5.72 -0.23 0.16
N LYS A 28 4.54 0.08 0.69
CA LYS A 28 3.43 0.59 -0.09
C LYS A 28 2.85 1.82 0.59
N GLU A 29 2.70 2.90 -0.17
CA GLU A 29 2.05 4.12 0.29
C GLU A 29 0.65 4.14 -0.30
N VAL A 30 -0.37 4.28 0.56
CA VAL A 30 -1.78 4.15 0.18
C VAL A 30 -2.59 5.25 0.82
N ARG A 31 -3.60 5.74 0.10
CA ARG A 31 -4.57 6.69 0.65
C ARG A 31 -5.75 5.92 1.22
N ALA A 32 -6.12 6.17 2.47
CA ALA A 32 -7.21 5.49 3.15
C ALA A 32 -7.84 6.37 4.24
N LEU A 33 -9.03 5.99 4.70
CA LEU A 33 -9.69 6.68 5.81
C LEU A 33 -9.12 6.27 7.18
N ASN A 34 -8.61 5.04 7.29
CA ASN A 34 -8.03 4.48 8.50
C ASN A 34 -7.02 3.38 8.17
N GLU A 35 -6.27 2.92 9.18
CA GLU A 35 -5.25 1.89 9.05
C GLU A 35 -5.80 0.54 8.56
N GLU A 36 -7.01 0.18 8.97
CA GLU A 36 -7.64 -1.10 8.60
C GLU A 36 -7.95 -1.15 7.09
N GLN A 37 -8.49 -0.07 6.54
CA GLN A 37 -8.68 0.06 5.09
C GLN A 37 -7.36 0.06 4.33
N ALA A 38 -6.32 0.73 4.86
CA ALA A 38 -4.99 0.71 4.26
C ALA A 38 -4.43 -0.72 4.21
N LYS A 39 -4.55 -1.47 5.32
CA LYS A 39 -4.15 -2.87 5.44
C LYS A 39 -4.87 -3.77 4.44
N GLU A 40 -6.19 -3.69 4.38
CA GLU A 40 -7.00 -4.50 3.47
C GLU A 40 -6.71 -4.18 2.00
N TYR A 41 -6.53 -2.90 1.67
CA TYR A 41 -6.14 -2.49 0.32
C TYR A 41 -4.77 -3.08 -0.07
N VAL A 42 -3.78 -3.06 0.84
CA VAL A 42 -2.47 -3.67 0.58
C VAL A 42 -2.57 -5.17 0.35
N TYR A 43 -3.37 -5.90 1.14
CA TYR A 43 -3.60 -7.33 0.89
C TYR A 43 -4.20 -7.58 -0.49
N SER A 44 -5.20 -6.79 -0.90
CA SER A 44 -5.85 -6.91 -2.21
C SER A 44 -4.87 -6.66 -3.35
N VAL A 45 -4.11 -5.56 -3.29
CA VAL A 45 -3.15 -5.18 -4.34
C VAL A 45 -2.01 -6.17 -4.46
N LEU A 46 -1.42 -6.60 -3.34
CA LEU A 46 -0.34 -7.59 -3.35
C LEU A 46 -0.84 -8.96 -3.82
N GLY A 47 -2.06 -9.34 -3.43
CA GLY A 47 -2.70 -10.56 -3.90
C GLY A 47 -2.95 -10.54 -5.40
N SER A 48 -3.47 -9.43 -5.95
CA SER A 48 -3.76 -9.29 -7.38
C SER A 48 -2.48 -9.24 -8.23
N ASN A 49 -1.53 -8.39 -7.86
CA ASN A 49 -0.33 -8.16 -8.69
C ASN A 49 0.69 -9.30 -8.61
N HIS A 50 0.78 -9.98 -7.47
CA HIS A 50 1.82 -10.97 -7.21
C HIS A 50 1.27 -12.39 -6.94
N LYS A 51 -0.05 -12.60 -7.10
CA LYS A 51 -0.75 -13.88 -6.85
C LYS A 51 -0.55 -14.40 -5.43
N LEU A 52 -0.42 -13.49 -4.46
CA LEU A 52 -0.14 -13.84 -3.07
C LEU A 52 -1.43 -14.13 -2.28
N ARG A 53 -1.39 -15.14 -1.42
CA ARG A 53 -2.42 -15.36 -0.39
C ARG A 53 -2.08 -14.50 0.83
N ARG A 54 -3.07 -14.17 1.67
CA ARG A 54 -2.84 -13.37 2.90
C ARG A 54 -1.74 -13.97 3.80
N LYS A 55 -1.66 -15.30 3.90
CA LYS A 55 -0.60 -16.00 4.65
C LYS A 55 0.83 -15.80 4.11
N HIS A 56 0.98 -15.36 2.86
CA HIS A 56 2.25 -15.06 2.21
C HIS A 56 2.68 -13.59 2.41
N ILE A 57 1.91 -12.80 3.16
CA ILE A 57 2.16 -11.38 3.40
C ILE A 57 2.20 -11.16 4.91
N LYS A 58 3.31 -10.62 5.41
CA LYS A 58 3.47 -10.19 6.80
C LYS A 58 3.66 -8.68 6.82
N ILE A 59 2.66 -7.97 7.31
CA ILE A 59 2.77 -6.53 7.57
C ILE A 59 3.51 -6.36 8.88
N LEU A 60 4.56 -5.55 8.87
CA LEU A 60 5.42 -5.27 10.02
C LEU A 60 5.10 -3.92 10.65
N ASN A 61 4.74 -2.94 9.83
CA ASN A 61 4.46 -1.58 10.28
C ASN A 61 3.40 -0.93 9.40
N ILE A 62 2.51 -0.17 10.03
CA ILE A 62 1.56 0.73 9.36
C ILE A 62 1.71 2.06 10.07
N LYS A 63 2.05 3.11 9.33
CA LYS A 63 2.15 4.46 9.88
C LYS A 63 1.46 5.46 8.99
N GLU A 64 0.74 6.38 9.60
CA GLU A 64 0.30 7.60 8.92
C GLU A 64 1.53 8.46 8.60
N ILE A 65 1.57 9.06 7.40
CA ILE A 65 2.64 9.95 6.95
C ILE A 65 2.06 11.20 6.30
N ASP A 66 2.78 12.30 6.44
CA ASP A 66 2.48 13.55 5.75
C ASP A 66 2.81 13.48 4.27
N ILE A 67 2.17 14.37 3.49
CA ILE A 67 2.38 14.47 2.03
C ILE A 67 3.84 14.77 1.65
N SER A 68 4.58 15.46 2.52
CA SER A 68 6.00 15.79 2.33
C SER A 68 6.92 14.57 2.40
N GLU A 69 6.51 13.50 3.09
CA GLU A 69 7.29 12.28 3.25
C GLU A 69 7.00 11.22 2.19
N VAL A 70 5.98 11.42 1.35
CA VAL A 70 5.53 10.46 0.34
C VAL A 70 6.59 10.28 -0.73
N ARG A 71 6.96 9.02 -0.97
CA ARG A 71 7.94 8.64 -1.99
C ARG A 71 7.28 8.26 -3.31
N ASP A 72 6.06 7.72 -3.27
CA ASP A 72 5.30 7.37 -4.47
C ASP A 72 4.72 8.63 -5.12
N ARG A 73 5.31 9.02 -6.25
CA ARG A 73 4.90 10.19 -7.04
C ARG A 73 3.44 10.16 -7.47
N ARG A 74 2.84 8.97 -7.67
CA ARG A 74 1.42 8.86 -8.06
C ARG A 74 0.52 9.23 -6.88
N ILE A 75 0.88 8.79 -5.68
CA ILE A 75 0.15 9.13 -4.45
C ILE A 75 0.29 10.62 -4.14
N ALA A 76 1.49 11.18 -4.26
CA ALA A 76 1.73 12.61 -4.10
C ALA A 76 0.93 13.44 -5.14
N GLY A 77 0.90 12.99 -6.40
CA GLY A 77 0.09 13.60 -7.45
C GLY A 77 -1.40 13.59 -7.09
N LEU A 78 -1.95 12.42 -6.74
CA LEU A 78 -3.37 12.31 -6.37
C LEU A 78 -3.75 13.17 -5.16
N ALA A 79 -2.85 13.33 -4.20
CA ALA A 79 -3.08 14.15 -3.02
C ALA A 79 -3.07 15.66 -3.32
N THR A 80 -2.32 16.10 -4.34
CA THR A 80 -2.23 17.51 -4.75
C THR A 80 -3.25 17.95 -5.80
N LEU A 81 -3.95 17.00 -6.45
CA LEU A 81 -4.97 17.30 -7.45
C LEU A 81 -6.15 18.10 -6.86
N LYS A 82 -6.30 19.36 -7.29
CA LYS A 82 -7.40 20.25 -6.88
C LYS A 82 -8.63 20.18 -7.80
N ARG A 83 -8.45 19.72 -9.04
CA ARG A 83 -9.53 19.65 -10.03
C ARG A 83 -9.37 18.42 -10.90
N PHE A 84 -10.45 17.66 -11.04
CA PHE A 84 -10.57 16.61 -12.04
C PHE A 84 -11.15 17.22 -13.32
N VAL A 85 -10.46 17.08 -14.45
CA VAL A 85 -10.97 17.50 -15.76
C VAL A 85 -11.33 16.23 -16.53
N LYS A 86 -12.62 16.00 -16.69
CA LYS A 86 -13.14 14.91 -17.53
C LYS A 86 -13.09 15.39 -18.98
N LYS A 87 -12.46 14.60 -19.85
CA LYS A 87 -12.45 14.83 -21.30
C LYS A 87 -13.75 14.33 -21.93
#